data_AF-A0A433C1X9-F1
#
_entry.id   AF-A0A433C1X9-F1
#
_cell.length_a   1.000
_cell.length_b   1.000
_cell.length_c   1.000
_cell.angle_alpha   90.00
_cell.angle_beta   90.00
_cell.angle_gamma   90.00
#
_symmetry.space_group_name_H-M   'P 1'
#
loop_
_entity.id
_entity.type
_entity.pdbx_description
1 polymer ?
#
loop_
_entity_poly.entity_id
_entity_poly.type
_entity_poly.pdbx_seq_one_letter_code
_entity_poly.pdbx_strand_id
1 'polypeptide(L)'
;MAFGRRKKPGLTTGALSDYRTEDPSAGGRQTVNVDAAARALGVSKKAVRDVIRKSKAKFSDRVLRSLTGRTDADRSDEANPKGLLQAVFGRGARGGAVNAKAAADALGVSQGTVRRWAAGTQKPSDEHLSSLRTAARRVTSTKRGRKAAADEFRKSALGKASERGGTIYVSVYGYQGPVKESQTYWRDRTIYQPLDTTDVQAMLRAYEEDGDDGFQRWLTDRGNDYMNEGRYYGQDDIWDFADIHDIKFEERP
;
A
#
# COMPACT_ATOMS: atom_id res chain seq x y z
N MET A 1 -16.54 -43.77 -9.39
CA MET A 1 -16.56 -42.30 -9.29
C MET A 1 -15.17 -41.81 -8.92
N ALA A 2 -14.49 -41.10 -9.81
CA ALA A 2 -13.17 -40.55 -9.54
C ALA A 2 -13.31 -39.23 -8.78
N PHE A 3 -12.93 -39.20 -7.51
CA PHE A 3 -12.81 -37.96 -6.74
C PHE A 3 -11.65 -37.16 -7.32
N GLY A 4 -11.98 -36.13 -8.11
CA GLY A 4 -11.02 -35.17 -8.62
C GLY A 4 -10.23 -34.57 -7.46
N ARG A 5 -8.93 -34.83 -7.44
CA ARG A 5 -7.97 -34.24 -6.50
C ARG A 5 -8.02 -32.73 -6.72
N ARG A 6 -8.79 -31.99 -5.92
CA ARG A 6 -8.75 -30.51 -5.93
C ARG A 6 -7.28 -30.11 -5.80
N LYS A 7 -6.73 -29.46 -6.83
CA LYS A 7 -5.44 -28.77 -6.74
C LYS A 7 -5.52 -27.93 -5.47
N LYS A 8 -4.63 -28.18 -4.50
CA LYS A 8 -4.54 -27.33 -3.32
C LYS A 8 -4.33 -25.90 -3.84
N PRO A 9 -5.25 -24.95 -3.60
CA PRO A 9 -5.02 -23.57 -3.99
C PRO A 9 -3.71 -23.15 -3.33
N GLY A 10 -2.81 -22.53 -4.11
CA GLY A 10 -1.57 -22.01 -3.56
C GLY A 10 -1.87 -21.07 -2.39
N LEU A 11 -0.97 -21.01 -1.40
CA LEU A 11 -1.14 -20.09 -0.27
C LEU A 11 -1.04 -18.64 -0.77
N THR A 12 -2.17 -17.99 -0.99
CA THR A 12 -2.31 -16.61 -1.48
C THR A 12 -3.12 -15.76 -0.51
N THR A 13 -3.09 -14.44 -0.68
CA THR A 13 -3.95 -13.49 0.04
C THR A 13 -5.43 -13.78 -0.15
N GLY A 14 -5.84 -14.11 -1.38
CA GLY A 14 -7.19 -14.58 -1.69
C GLY A 14 -7.55 -15.87 -0.95
N ALA A 15 -6.64 -16.86 -0.85
CA ALA A 15 -6.92 -18.06 -0.04
C ALA A 15 -7.04 -17.77 1.46
N LEU A 16 -6.53 -16.62 1.94
CA LEU A 16 -6.63 -16.21 3.34
C LEU A 16 -7.87 -15.36 3.63
N SER A 17 -8.60 -14.86 2.62
CA SER A 17 -9.83 -14.08 2.86
C SER A 17 -10.89 -14.90 3.58
N ASP A 18 -10.95 -16.20 3.29
CA ASP A 18 -11.97 -17.10 3.84
C ASP A 18 -11.86 -17.31 5.35
N TYR A 19 -10.70 -16.95 5.93
CA TYR A 19 -10.39 -17.10 7.34
C TYR A 19 -10.32 -15.75 8.05
N ARG A 20 -10.85 -14.71 7.44
CA ARG A 20 -10.96 -13.41 8.07
C ARG A 20 -12.06 -13.41 9.12
N THR A 21 -11.75 -12.83 10.28
CA THR A 21 -12.67 -12.62 11.39
C THR A 21 -12.66 -11.16 11.74
N GLU A 22 -13.84 -10.62 12.05
CA GLU A 22 -13.93 -9.28 12.62
C GLU A 22 -13.12 -9.22 13.92
N ASP A 23 -12.26 -8.22 14.03
CA ASP A 23 -11.53 -7.86 15.23
C ASP A 23 -12.19 -6.60 15.82
N PRO A 24 -13.05 -6.75 16.84
CA PRO A 24 -13.74 -5.63 17.48
C PRO A 24 -12.77 -4.64 18.11
N SER A 25 -11.57 -5.09 18.52
CA SER A 25 -10.55 -4.25 19.14
C SER A 25 -9.78 -3.39 18.12
N ALA A 26 -9.88 -3.73 16.84
CA ALA A 26 -9.33 -2.98 15.73
C ALA A 26 -10.37 -2.10 15.01
N GLY A 27 -11.52 -1.86 15.64
CA GLY A 27 -12.61 -1.05 15.08
C GLY A 27 -13.36 -1.75 13.95
N GLY A 28 -13.61 -3.06 14.08
CA GLY A 28 -14.34 -3.84 13.07
C GLY A 28 -13.47 -4.36 11.92
N ARG A 29 -12.13 -4.24 12.02
CA ARG A 29 -11.21 -4.73 10.98
C ARG A 29 -11.31 -6.23 10.84
N GLN A 30 -11.31 -6.73 9.60
CA GLN A 30 -11.07 -8.14 9.35
C GLN A 30 -9.59 -8.50 9.54
N THR A 31 -9.31 -9.41 10.46
CA THR A 31 -7.98 -10.01 10.64
C THR A 31 -8.02 -11.48 10.24
N VAL A 32 -6.93 -12.01 9.68
CA VAL A 32 -6.86 -13.42 9.33
C VAL A 32 -6.66 -14.26 10.59
N ASN A 33 -7.59 -15.18 10.87
CA ASN A 33 -7.41 -16.21 11.89
C ASN A 33 -6.34 -17.21 11.42
N VAL A 34 -5.10 -16.96 11.85
CA VAL A 34 -3.91 -17.75 11.45
C VAL A 34 -4.07 -19.23 11.78
N ASP A 35 -4.72 -19.56 12.90
CA ASP A 35 -4.87 -20.93 13.37
C ASP A 35 -5.94 -21.70 12.59
N ALA A 36 -7.03 -21.05 12.22
CA ALA A 36 -8.03 -21.61 11.32
C ALA A 36 -7.46 -21.81 9.91
N ALA A 37 -6.81 -20.78 9.36
CA ALA A 37 -6.19 -20.81 8.03
C ALA A 37 -5.12 -21.90 7.91
N ALA A 38 -4.20 -21.99 8.88
CA ALA A 38 -3.14 -22.99 8.86
C ALA A 38 -3.69 -24.42 8.87
N ARG A 39 -4.71 -24.69 9.71
CA ARG A 39 -5.37 -26.01 9.80
C ARG A 39 -6.08 -26.36 8.50
N ALA A 40 -6.90 -25.47 7.98
CA ALA A 40 -7.73 -25.74 6.81
C ALA A 40 -6.92 -25.83 5.50
N LEU A 41 -5.86 -25.02 5.35
CA LEU A 41 -4.98 -25.03 4.17
C LEU A 41 -3.87 -26.10 4.26
N GLY A 42 -3.69 -26.74 5.42
CA GLY A 42 -2.65 -27.75 5.65
C GLY A 42 -1.24 -27.20 5.50
N VAL A 43 -1.00 -25.98 6.02
CA VAL A 43 0.29 -25.28 6.00
C VAL A 43 0.70 -24.85 7.41
N SER A 44 1.97 -24.47 7.60
CA SER A 44 2.41 -23.97 8.91
C SER A 44 1.86 -22.57 9.21
N LYS A 45 1.63 -22.27 10.50
CA LYS A 45 1.29 -20.91 10.97
C LYS A 45 2.32 -19.87 10.52
N LYS A 46 3.59 -20.26 10.40
CA LYS A 46 4.68 -19.42 9.88
C LYS A 46 4.44 -19.03 8.42
N ALA A 47 4.09 -19.99 7.56
CA ALA A 47 3.80 -19.72 6.15
C ALA A 47 2.63 -18.74 6.00
N VAL A 48 1.56 -18.92 6.78
CA VAL A 48 0.41 -17.98 6.80
C VAL A 48 0.86 -16.56 7.19
N ARG A 49 1.62 -16.43 8.30
CA ARG A 49 2.14 -15.13 8.76
C ARG A 49 3.08 -14.48 7.74
N ASP A 50 3.90 -15.27 7.03
CA ASP A 50 4.80 -14.75 6.01
C ASP A 50 4.03 -14.21 4.80
N VAL A 51 2.92 -14.85 4.39
CA VAL A 51 2.04 -14.32 3.35
C VAL A 51 1.37 -13.01 3.80
N ILE A 52 0.84 -12.95 5.02
CA ILE A 52 0.27 -11.71 5.58
C ILE A 52 1.32 -10.60 5.62
N ARG A 53 2.55 -10.89 6.09
CA ARG A 53 3.64 -9.91 6.15
C ARG A 53 4.00 -9.39 4.77
N LYS A 54 4.16 -10.28 3.78
CA LYS A 54 4.47 -9.90 2.39
C LYS A 54 3.34 -9.07 1.78
N SER A 55 2.08 -9.40 2.05
CA SER A 55 0.93 -8.60 1.62
C SER A 55 0.97 -7.20 2.20
N LYS A 56 1.21 -7.05 3.51
CA LYS A 56 1.33 -5.76 4.18
C LYS A 56 2.48 -4.92 3.61
N ALA A 57 3.64 -5.53 3.35
CA ALA A 57 4.77 -4.84 2.73
C ALA A 57 4.43 -4.32 1.33
N LYS A 58 3.79 -5.15 0.49
CA LYS A 58 3.33 -4.74 -0.85
C LYS A 58 2.32 -3.60 -0.79
N PHE A 59 1.37 -3.66 0.15
CA PHE A 59 0.40 -2.59 0.36
C PHE A 59 1.08 -1.29 0.79
N SER A 60 1.98 -1.35 1.77
CA SER A 60 2.80 -0.21 2.23
C SER A 60 3.55 0.45 1.08
N ASP A 61 4.15 -0.35 0.19
CA ASP A 61 4.83 0.16 -1.00
C ASP A 61 3.87 0.81 -2.00
N ARG A 62 2.66 0.27 -2.19
CA ARG A 62 1.63 0.87 -3.06
C ARG A 62 1.18 2.22 -2.51
N VAL A 63 0.88 2.31 -1.21
CA VAL A 63 0.50 3.56 -0.54
C VAL A 63 1.61 4.60 -0.68
N LEU A 64 2.86 4.21 -0.40
CA LEU A 64 4.00 5.12 -0.58
C LEU A 64 4.08 5.64 -2.02
N ARG A 65 3.99 4.75 -3.00
CA ARG A 65 4.08 5.12 -4.43
C ARG A 65 2.91 5.99 -4.87
N SER A 66 1.69 5.71 -4.42
CA SER A 66 0.50 6.50 -4.78
C SER A 66 0.54 7.90 -4.17
N LEU A 67 1.02 8.04 -2.93
CA LEU A 67 1.12 9.34 -2.27
C LEU A 67 2.27 10.21 -2.82
N THR A 68 3.39 9.59 -3.20
CA THR A 68 4.61 10.33 -3.55
C THR A 68 4.89 10.39 -5.05
N GLY A 69 4.19 9.60 -5.88
CA GLY A 69 4.49 9.46 -7.31
C GLY A 69 5.82 8.75 -7.61
N ARG A 70 6.47 8.13 -6.61
CA ARG A 70 7.77 7.47 -6.73
C ARG A 70 7.65 6.07 -7.35
N THR A 71 7.29 5.97 -8.63
CA THR A 71 6.91 4.71 -9.31
C THR A 71 7.86 3.52 -9.12
N ASP A 72 9.18 3.75 -9.08
CA ASP A 72 10.17 2.67 -8.95
C ASP A 72 10.73 2.55 -7.52
N ALA A 73 10.10 3.21 -6.53
CA ALA A 73 10.37 2.97 -5.12
C ALA A 73 10.09 1.52 -4.77
N ASP A 74 11.10 0.86 -4.21
CA ASP A 74 11.06 -0.53 -3.76
C ASP A 74 11.84 -0.65 -2.46
N ARG A 75 11.18 -1.24 -1.46
CA ARG A 75 11.72 -1.41 -0.10
C ARG A 75 11.74 -2.87 0.33
N SER A 76 11.46 -3.78 -0.60
CA SER A 76 11.58 -5.21 -0.38
C SER A 76 13.02 -5.58 0.01
N ASP A 77 13.19 -6.75 0.63
CA ASP A 77 14.52 -7.20 1.00
C ASP A 77 15.39 -7.48 -0.25
N GLU A 78 14.73 -7.80 -1.38
CA GLU A 78 15.29 -8.00 -2.72
C GLU A 78 15.47 -6.69 -3.52
N ALA A 79 15.10 -5.53 -2.96
CA ALA A 79 15.15 -4.25 -3.67
C ALA A 79 16.56 -3.92 -4.16
N ASN A 80 16.65 -3.46 -5.41
CA ASN A 80 17.90 -2.96 -5.96
C ASN A 80 18.24 -1.55 -5.42
N PRO A 81 19.50 -1.08 -5.56
CA PRO A 81 19.90 0.23 -5.05
C PRO A 81 19.06 1.39 -5.60
N LYS A 82 18.64 1.34 -6.88
CA LYS A 82 17.78 2.37 -7.48
C LYS A 82 16.45 2.46 -6.73
N GLY A 83 15.79 1.34 -6.46
CA GLY A 83 14.51 1.30 -5.78
C GLY A 83 14.58 1.82 -4.35
N LEU A 84 15.65 1.46 -3.61
CA LEU A 84 15.90 1.99 -2.27
C LEU A 84 16.16 3.51 -2.30
N LEU A 85 17.00 3.97 -3.23
CA LEU A 85 17.30 5.40 -3.39
C LEU A 85 16.05 6.19 -3.76
N GLN A 86 15.21 5.66 -4.64
CA GLN A 86 13.94 6.29 -5.01
C GLN A 86 12.96 6.29 -3.83
N ALA A 87 12.89 5.20 -3.06
CA ALA A 87 12.05 5.13 -1.87
C ALA A 87 12.44 6.18 -0.81
N VAL A 88 13.73 6.45 -0.62
CA VAL A 88 14.22 7.41 0.39
C VAL A 88 14.21 8.84 -0.14
N PHE A 89 14.87 9.09 -1.28
CA PHE A 89 15.20 10.43 -1.76
C PHE A 89 14.33 10.92 -2.91
N GLY A 90 13.47 10.06 -3.46
CA GLY A 90 12.62 10.39 -4.60
C GLY A 90 13.41 10.63 -5.90
N ARG A 91 12.72 11.19 -6.89
CA ARG A 91 13.32 11.52 -8.20
C ARG A 91 14.17 12.79 -8.13
N GLY A 92 15.16 12.87 -9.00
CA GLY A 92 15.99 14.06 -9.16
C GLY A 92 15.30 15.14 -9.98
N ALA A 93 15.82 16.36 -9.91
CA ALA A 93 15.41 17.47 -10.77
C ALA A 93 15.49 17.06 -12.27
N ARG A 94 14.61 17.66 -13.09
CA ARG A 94 14.53 17.41 -14.54
C ARG A 94 14.37 15.93 -14.91
N GLY A 95 13.65 15.17 -14.09
CA GLY A 95 13.31 13.77 -14.39
C GLY A 95 14.42 12.76 -14.06
N GLY A 96 15.50 13.16 -13.37
CA GLY A 96 16.55 12.23 -12.95
C GLY A 96 16.00 11.03 -12.16
N ALA A 97 16.59 9.85 -12.39
CA ALA A 97 16.11 8.59 -11.80
C ALA A 97 16.03 8.63 -10.26
N VAL A 98 16.97 9.32 -9.62
CA VAL A 98 17.01 9.53 -8.17
C VAL A 98 17.51 10.95 -7.87
N ASN A 99 17.16 11.49 -6.70
CA ASN A 99 17.75 12.73 -6.20
C ASN A 99 19.19 12.49 -5.73
N ALA A 100 20.12 12.43 -6.70
CA ALA A 100 21.52 12.11 -6.46
C ALA A 100 22.22 13.11 -5.53
N LYS A 101 21.78 14.38 -5.51
CA LYS A 101 22.32 15.38 -4.60
C LYS A 101 21.96 15.06 -3.15
N ALA A 102 20.66 14.93 -2.84
CA ALA A 102 20.23 14.63 -1.48
C ALA A 102 20.78 13.28 -0.98
N ALA A 103 20.83 12.28 -1.85
CA ALA A 103 21.40 10.98 -1.53
C ALA A 103 22.91 11.05 -1.27
N ALA A 104 23.67 11.80 -2.08
CA ALA A 104 25.10 12.00 -1.89
C ALA A 104 25.40 12.67 -0.55
N ASP A 105 24.69 13.77 -0.28
CA ASP A 105 24.82 14.55 0.95
C ASP A 105 24.50 13.69 2.20
N ALA A 106 23.49 12.82 2.12
CA ALA A 106 23.07 11.94 3.22
C ALA A 106 23.96 10.69 3.42
N LEU A 107 24.58 10.18 2.36
CA LEU A 107 25.37 8.95 2.37
C LEU A 107 26.88 9.21 2.45
N GLY A 108 27.32 10.47 2.37
CA GLY A 108 28.74 10.82 2.42
C GLY A 108 29.53 10.37 1.18
N VAL A 109 28.89 10.34 0.01
CA VAL A 109 29.51 9.91 -1.26
C VAL A 109 29.30 10.94 -2.37
N SER A 110 30.00 10.82 -3.49
CA SER A 110 29.76 11.70 -4.65
C SER A 110 28.42 11.45 -5.33
N GLN A 111 27.82 12.48 -5.95
CA GLN A 111 26.62 12.31 -6.79
C GLN A 111 26.83 11.33 -7.94
N GLY A 112 28.05 11.28 -8.50
CA GLY A 112 28.42 10.32 -9.54
C GLY A 112 28.35 8.87 -9.06
N THR A 113 28.79 8.61 -7.82
CA THR A 113 28.65 7.30 -7.16
C THR A 113 27.19 6.90 -7.03
N VAL A 114 26.33 7.80 -6.53
CA VAL A 114 24.88 7.53 -6.42
C VAL A 114 24.26 7.24 -7.80
N ARG A 115 24.62 8.00 -8.83
CA ARG A 115 24.13 7.78 -10.20
C ARG A 115 24.54 6.40 -10.73
N ARG A 116 25.78 5.95 -10.47
CA ARG A 116 26.23 4.60 -10.85
C ARG A 116 25.50 3.50 -10.09
N TRP A 117 25.21 3.71 -8.80
CA TRP A 117 24.37 2.78 -8.03
C TRP A 117 22.95 2.69 -8.61
N ALA A 118 22.33 3.83 -8.91
CA ALA A 118 21.01 3.88 -9.52
C ALA A 118 20.98 3.28 -10.94
N ALA A 119 22.07 3.37 -11.69
CA ALA A 119 22.22 2.74 -13.00
C ALA A 119 22.59 1.25 -12.92
N GLY A 120 22.91 0.73 -11.73
CA GLY A 120 23.37 -0.65 -11.54
C GLY A 120 24.79 -0.95 -12.04
N THR A 121 25.54 0.08 -12.48
CA THR A 121 26.91 -0.08 -12.99
C THR A 121 27.94 -0.20 -11.88
N GLN A 122 27.57 0.17 -10.65
CA GLN A 122 28.38 -0.05 -9.45
C GLN A 122 27.46 -0.51 -8.30
N LYS A 123 27.95 -1.42 -7.46
CA LYS A 123 27.23 -1.81 -6.23
C LYS A 123 27.66 -0.93 -5.05
N PRO A 124 26.73 -0.51 -4.17
CA PRO A 124 27.09 0.06 -2.88
C PRO A 124 27.89 -0.94 -2.05
N SER A 125 28.72 -0.46 -1.12
CA SER A 125 29.25 -1.34 -0.07
C SER A 125 28.12 -1.84 0.83
N ASP A 126 28.36 -2.93 1.55
CA ASP A 126 27.35 -3.54 2.43
C ASP A 126 26.86 -2.55 3.51
N GLU A 127 27.74 -1.69 4.01
CA GLU A 127 27.40 -0.62 4.96
C GLU A 127 26.43 0.40 4.37
N HIS A 128 26.70 0.90 3.16
CA HIS A 128 25.79 1.83 2.48
C HIS A 128 24.47 1.17 2.12
N LEU A 129 24.49 -0.10 1.69
CA LEU A 129 23.28 -0.84 1.36
C LEU A 129 22.41 -1.09 2.59
N SER A 130 23.02 -1.46 3.73
CA SER A 130 22.33 -1.63 5.00
C SER A 130 21.71 -0.31 5.50
N SER A 131 22.46 0.78 5.39
CA SER A 131 21.99 2.12 5.74
C SER A 131 20.81 2.56 4.86
N LEU A 132 20.89 2.31 3.54
CA LEU A 132 19.79 2.56 2.61
C LEU A 132 18.53 1.74 2.93
N ARG A 133 18.67 0.45 3.20
CA ARG A 133 17.54 -0.41 3.60
C ARG A 133 16.89 0.09 4.89
N THR A 134 17.68 0.51 5.87
CA THR A 134 17.18 1.06 7.13
C THR A 134 16.44 2.37 6.91
N ALA A 135 17.02 3.29 6.12
CA ALA A 135 16.37 4.54 5.76
C ALA A 135 15.06 4.30 5.00
N ALA A 136 15.05 3.38 4.04
CA ALA A 136 13.86 3.01 3.25
C ALA A 136 12.73 2.48 4.15
N ARG A 137 13.04 1.60 5.12
CA ARG A 137 12.04 1.10 6.10
C ARG A 137 11.42 2.26 6.91
N ARG A 138 12.25 3.22 7.34
CA ARG A 138 11.81 4.37 8.14
C ARG A 138 10.84 5.32 7.41
N VAL A 139 10.81 5.29 6.07
CA VAL A 139 9.92 6.12 5.25
C VAL A 139 8.45 5.86 5.60
N THR A 140 8.04 4.61 5.84
CA THR A 140 6.64 4.30 6.21
C THR A 140 6.48 3.90 7.68
N SER A 141 7.55 3.40 8.32
CA SER A 141 7.45 2.91 9.70
C SER A 141 7.49 4.01 10.77
N THR A 142 7.85 5.24 10.43
CA THR A 142 7.95 6.36 11.38
C THR A 142 6.99 7.47 11.04
N LYS A 143 6.38 8.10 12.06
CA LYS A 143 5.48 9.26 11.87
C LYS A 143 6.13 10.37 11.03
N ARG A 144 7.41 10.66 11.27
CA ARG A 144 8.18 11.63 10.47
C ARG A 144 8.27 11.24 8.99
N GLY A 145 8.56 9.97 8.68
CA GLY A 145 8.63 9.49 7.30
C GLY A 145 7.27 9.58 6.60
N ARG A 146 6.21 9.19 7.30
CA ARG A 146 4.84 9.25 6.77
C ARG A 146 4.38 10.68 6.52
N LYS A 147 4.69 11.59 7.44
CA LYS A 147 4.47 13.02 7.25
C LYS A 147 5.20 13.55 6.03
N ALA A 148 6.45 13.15 5.79
CA ALA A 148 7.18 13.57 4.59
C ALA A 148 6.49 13.09 3.30
N ALA A 149 5.98 11.86 3.26
CA ALA A 149 5.22 11.34 2.12
C ALA A 149 3.88 12.06 1.93
N ALA A 150 3.16 12.36 3.02
CA ALA A 150 1.93 13.14 2.96
C ALA A 150 2.16 14.58 2.49
N ASP A 151 3.23 15.22 2.97
CA ASP A 151 3.63 16.57 2.53
C ASP A 151 4.04 16.58 1.05
N GLU A 152 4.58 15.48 0.50
CA GLU A 152 4.84 15.33 -0.93
C GLU A 152 3.55 15.26 -1.73
N PHE A 153 2.53 14.53 -1.26
CA PHE A 153 1.20 14.53 -1.87
C PHE A 153 0.59 15.94 -1.89
N ARG A 154 0.62 16.67 -0.76
CA ARG A 154 0.10 18.06 -0.69
C ARG A 154 0.78 18.97 -1.72
N LYS A 155 2.09 18.82 -1.92
CA LYS A 155 2.87 19.62 -2.87
C LYS A 155 2.67 19.22 -4.33
N SER A 156 2.08 18.04 -4.59
CA SER A 156 1.81 17.53 -5.94
C SER A 156 0.77 18.37 -6.67
N ALA A 157 0.61 18.15 -7.97
CA ALA A 157 -0.45 18.80 -8.76
C ALA A 157 -1.84 18.47 -8.19
N LEU A 158 -2.08 17.20 -7.86
CA LEU A 158 -3.36 16.72 -7.30
C LEU A 158 -3.66 17.33 -5.93
N GLY A 159 -2.65 17.39 -5.05
CA GLY A 159 -2.80 18.02 -3.74
C GLY A 159 -3.18 19.50 -3.86
N LYS A 160 -2.49 20.24 -4.73
CA LYS A 160 -2.81 21.64 -5.03
C LYS A 160 -4.15 21.83 -5.72
N ALA A 161 -4.57 20.90 -6.58
CA ALA A 161 -5.87 20.95 -7.23
C ALA A 161 -7.00 20.78 -6.19
N SER A 162 -6.86 19.79 -5.30
CA SER A 162 -7.76 19.57 -4.17
C SER A 162 -7.85 20.79 -3.24
N GLU A 163 -6.73 21.44 -2.90
CA GLU A 163 -6.73 22.65 -2.05
C GLU A 163 -7.46 23.85 -2.70
N ARG A 164 -7.54 23.90 -4.03
CA ARG A 164 -8.29 24.94 -4.75
C ARG A 164 -9.77 24.62 -4.93
N GLY A 165 -10.28 23.57 -4.28
CA GLY A 165 -11.66 23.11 -4.41
C GLY A 165 -11.92 22.23 -5.64
N GLY A 166 -10.87 21.75 -6.31
CA GLY A 166 -11.01 20.77 -7.39
C GLY A 166 -11.31 19.38 -6.82
N THR A 167 -12.19 18.63 -7.48
CA THR A 167 -12.45 17.23 -7.14
C THR A 167 -11.38 16.35 -7.74
N ILE A 168 -10.64 15.62 -6.90
CA ILE A 168 -9.78 14.52 -7.35
C ILE A 168 -10.49 13.19 -7.16
N TYR A 169 -10.01 12.14 -7.77
CA TYR A 169 -10.58 10.80 -7.63
C TYR A 169 -9.53 9.85 -7.10
N VAL A 170 -9.94 8.94 -6.22
CA VAL A 170 -9.19 7.73 -5.91
C VAL A 170 -9.79 6.55 -6.66
N SER A 171 -8.92 5.80 -7.34
CA SER A 171 -9.22 4.52 -7.94
C SER A 171 -8.49 3.42 -7.19
N VAL A 172 -9.24 2.42 -6.72
CA VAL A 172 -8.67 1.25 -6.04
C VAL A 172 -9.09 -0.02 -6.73
N TYR A 173 -8.10 -0.73 -7.27
CA TYR A 173 -8.27 -2.05 -7.85
C TYR A 173 -7.79 -3.11 -6.85
N GLY A 174 -8.62 -4.11 -6.57
CA GLY A 174 -8.30 -5.17 -5.63
C GLY A 174 -9.39 -6.23 -5.50
N TYR A 175 -9.06 -7.29 -4.76
CA TYR A 175 -9.98 -8.35 -4.39
C TYR A 175 -10.83 -7.88 -3.20
N GLN A 176 -12.13 -7.69 -3.42
CA GLN A 176 -13.01 -6.99 -2.48
C GLN A 176 -14.45 -7.51 -2.54
N GLY A 177 -15.20 -7.34 -1.45
CA GLY A 177 -16.59 -7.76 -1.32
C GLY A 177 -17.21 -7.43 0.05
N PRO A 178 -18.52 -7.66 0.21
CA PRO A 178 -19.22 -7.52 1.48
C PRO A 178 -18.78 -8.63 2.45
N VAL A 179 -18.73 -8.27 3.73
CA VAL A 179 -18.26 -9.14 4.81
C VAL A 179 -19.29 -10.20 5.23
N LYS A 180 -20.60 -9.92 5.21
CA LYS A 180 -21.62 -10.85 5.75
C LYS A 180 -22.32 -11.70 4.71
N GLU A 181 -22.35 -11.30 3.43
CA GLU A 181 -22.82 -12.19 2.36
C GLU A 181 -21.84 -13.32 2.06
N SER A 182 -22.36 -14.45 1.55
CA SER A 182 -21.52 -15.58 1.15
C SER A 182 -20.40 -15.14 0.20
N GLN A 183 -19.18 -15.63 0.44
CA GLN A 183 -17.94 -15.27 -0.27
C GLN A 183 -17.99 -15.39 -1.81
N THR A 184 -19.07 -15.93 -2.38
CA THR A 184 -19.36 -15.94 -3.82
C THR A 184 -19.39 -14.55 -4.47
N TYR A 185 -19.58 -13.47 -3.70
CA TYR A 185 -19.56 -12.11 -4.25
C TYR A 185 -18.17 -11.46 -4.30
N TRP A 186 -17.16 -12.03 -3.65
CA TRP A 186 -15.79 -11.48 -3.64
C TRP A 186 -15.14 -11.66 -5.00
N ARG A 187 -14.67 -10.55 -5.59
CA ARG A 187 -14.06 -10.52 -6.92
C ARG A 187 -13.12 -9.34 -7.06
N ASP A 188 -12.18 -9.47 -7.99
CA ASP A 188 -11.35 -8.37 -8.44
C ASP A 188 -12.22 -7.33 -9.14
N ARG A 189 -12.21 -6.10 -8.63
CA ARG A 189 -12.91 -4.96 -9.24
C ARG A 189 -12.21 -3.66 -8.91
N THR A 190 -12.59 -2.61 -9.61
CA THR A 190 -12.12 -1.25 -9.35
C THR A 190 -13.25 -0.42 -8.77
N ILE A 191 -13.00 0.25 -7.65
CA ILE A 191 -13.87 1.31 -7.14
C ILE A 191 -13.28 2.68 -7.51
N TYR A 192 -14.16 3.65 -7.71
CA TYR A 192 -13.79 5.02 -8.05
C TYR A 192 -14.59 5.97 -7.15
N GLN A 193 -13.90 6.83 -6.44
CA GLN A 193 -14.54 7.73 -5.47
C GLN A 193 -14.02 9.15 -5.64
N PRO A 194 -14.93 10.14 -5.76
CA PRO A 194 -14.54 11.53 -5.70
C PRO A 194 -14.03 11.86 -4.30
N LEU A 195 -13.00 12.68 -4.23
CA LEU A 195 -12.43 13.21 -3.00
C LEU A 195 -12.43 14.73 -3.06
N ASP A 196 -13.08 15.34 -2.07
CA ASP A 196 -12.94 16.76 -1.82
C ASP A 196 -11.68 17.07 -0.99
N THR A 197 -11.47 18.34 -0.66
CA THR A 197 -10.34 18.77 0.18
C THR A 197 -10.37 18.11 1.56
N THR A 198 -11.54 17.92 2.16
CA THR A 198 -11.70 17.33 3.50
C THR A 198 -11.30 15.86 3.47
N ASP A 199 -11.77 15.12 2.47
CA ASP A 199 -11.43 13.70 2.24
C ASP A 199 -9.92 13.52 2.10
N VAL A 200 -9.28 14.36 1.28
CA VAL A 200 -7.83 14.31 1.06
C VAL A 200 -7.07 14.59 2.36
N GLN A 201 -7.45 15.62 3.13
CA GLN A 201 -6.77 15.89 4.39
C GLN A 201 -7.01 14.80 5.45
N ALA A 202 -8.22 14.21 5.49
CA ALA A 202 -8.52 13.08 6.37
C ALA A 202 -7.67 11.86 6.03
N MET A 203 -7.56 11.51 4.74
CA MET A 203 -6.68 10.45 4.24
C MET A 203 -5.24 10.65 4.68
N LEU A 204 -4.69 11.84 4.40
CA LEU A 204 -3.29 12.15 4.71
C LEU A 204 -3.04 12.12 6.22
N ARG A 205 -3.97 12.63 7.02
CA ARG A 205 -3.87 12.59 8.48
C ARG A 205 -3.94 11.16 9.02
N ALA A 206 -4.85 10.33 8.51
CA ALA A 206 -4.95 8.92 8.91
C ALA A 206 -3.64 8.17 8.63
N TYR A 207 -3.04 8.41 7.45
CA TYR A 207 -1.72 7.86 7.12
C TYR A 207 -0.60 8.45 8.01
N GLU A 208 -0.58 9.74 8.29
CA GLU A 208 0.43 10.35 9.16
C GLU A 208 0.42 9.73 10.58
N GLU A 209 -0.76 9.61 11.17
CA GLU A 209 -0.94 9.12 12.55
C GLU A 209 -0.71 7.61 12.65
N ASP A 210 -1.41 6.82 11.84
CA ASP A 210 -1.49 5.36 12.00
C ASP A 210 -0.80 4.57 10.87
N GLY A 211 -0.27 5.26 9.86
CA GLY A 211 0.38 4.63 8.72
C GLY A 211 -0.54 3.86 7.81
N ASP A 212 -0.04 2.76 7.27
CA ASP A 212 -0.78 1.95 6.31
C ASP A 212 -2.13 1.48 6.90
N ASP A 213 -2.17 1.20 8.20
CA ASP A 213 -3.41 0.80 8.88
C ASP A 213 -4.43 1.96 8.93
N GLY A 214 -3.98 3.19 9.18
CA GLY A 214 -4.84 4.37 9.12
C GLY A 214 -5.35 4.66 7.71
N PHE A 215 -4.47 4.56 6.71
CA PHE A 215 -4.86 4.71 5.31
C PHE A 215 -5.87 3.63 4.89
N GLN A 216 -5.64 2.37 5.26
CA GLN A 216 -6.55 1.27 4.94
C GLN A 216 -7.92 1.47 5.60
N ARG A 217 -7.95 1.96 6.84
CA ARG A 217 -9.19 2.28 7.56
C ARG A 217 -9.99 3.36 6.83
N TRP A 218 -9.36 4.49 6.55
CA TRP A 218 -9.96 5.58 5.78
C TRP A 218 -10.51 5.10 4.42
N LEU A 219 -9.74 4.25 3.72
CA LEU A 219 -10.16 3.71 2.42
C LEU A 219 -11.35 2.76 2.55
N THR A 220 -11.40 1.97 3.62
CA THR A 220 -12.50 1.04 3.90
C THR A 220 -13.78 1.82 4.19
N ASP A 221 -13.69 2.86 5.04
CA ASP A 221 -14.82 3.74 5.36
C ASP A 221 -15.37 4.41 4.09
N ARG A 222 -14.48 4.97 3.26
CA ARG A 222 -14.90 5.57 1.98
C ARG A 222 -15.50 4.51 1.04
N GLY A 223 -14.94 3.30 1.02
CA GLY A 223 -15.47 2.12 0.33
C GLY A 223 -16.91 1.81 0.70
N ASN A 224 -17.21 1.82 2.01
CA ASN A 224 -18.54 1.59 2.56
C ASN A 224 -19.54 2.67 2.10
N ASP A 225 -19.17 3.95 2.19
CA ASP A 225 -20.04 5.06 1.77
C ASP A 225 -20.51 4.88 0.32
N TYR A 226 -19.56 4.62 -0.60
CA TYR A 226 -19.87 4.40 -2.02
C TYR A 226 -20.85 3.24 -2.26
N MET A 227 -20.73 2.16 -1.49
CA MET A 227 -21.59 0.98 -1.68
C MET A 227 -22.96 1.14 -1.02
N ASN A 228 -23.03 1.93 0.06
CA ASN A 228 -24.26 2.23 0.79
C ASN A 228 -25.09 3.34 0.13
N GLU A 229 -24.46 4.27 -0.60
CA GLU A 229 -25.15 5.34 -1.34
C GLU A 229 -25.91 4.84 -2.59
N GLY A 230 -25.53 3.68 -3.15
CA GLY A 230 -25.86 3.35 -4.55
C GLY A 230 -26.82 2.19 -4.84
N ARG A 231 -27.05 1.23 -3.92
CA ARG A 231 -27.93 0.06 -4.23
C ARG A 231 -28.25 -0.86 -3.06
N TYR A 232 -27.44 -0.84 -2.00
CA TYR A 232 -27.56 -1.78 -0.87
C TYR A 232 -28.24 -1.09 0.32
N TYR A 233 -29.44 -0.56 0.09
CA TYR A 233 -30.31 -0.14 1.17
C TYR A 233 -30.75 -1.39 1.94
N GLY A 234 -30.18 -1.61 3.13
CA GLY A 234 -30.77 -2.50 4.13
C GLY A 234 -29.92 -3.63 4.69
N GLN A 235 -28.61 -3.69 4.45
CA GLN A 235 -27.75 -4.60 5.20
C GLN A 235 -26.52 -3.88 5.75
N ASP A 236 -26.21 -4.16 7.01
CA ASP A 236 -24.98 -3.78 7.73
C ASP A 236 -23.74 -4.47 7.11
N ASP A 237 -23.62 -4.47 5.78
CA ASP A 237 -22.58 -5.13 5.03
C ASP A 237 -21.39 -4.18 4.94
N ILE A 238 -20.43 -4.44 5.82
CA ILE A 238 -19.11 -3.82 5.74
C ILE A 238 -18.45 -4.32 4.46
N TRP A 239 -18.09 -3.41 3.57
CA TRP A 239 -17.24 -3.65 2.43
C TRP A 239 -15.78 -3.77 2.89
N ASP A 240 -15.05 -4.77 2.42
CA ASP A 240 -13.64 -4.93 2.78
C ASP A 240 -12.76 -5.27 1.55
N PHE A 241 -11.48 -4.95 1.70
CA PHE A 241 -10.43 -5.29 0.76
C PHE A 241 -9.58 -6.44 1.30
N ALA A 242 -9.64 -7.58 0.60
CA ALA A 242 -8.77 -8.72 0.88
C ALA A 242 -7.33 -8.46 0.47
N ASP A 243 -7.18 -7.87 -0.71
CA ASP A 243 -5.91 -7.44 -1.26
C ASP A 243 -6.17 -6.20 -2.12
N ILE A 244 -5.22 -5.27 -2.11
CA ILE A 244 -5.28 -4.06 -2.91
C ILE A 244 -4.16 -4.17 -3.92
N HIS A 245 -4.52 -4.29 -5.20
CA HIS A 245 -3.56 -4.54 -6.27
C HIS A 245 -2.95 -3.23 -6.77
N ASP A 246 -3.75 -2.16 -6.85
CA ASP A 246 -3.34 -0.84 -7.33
C ASP A 246 -4.14 0.28 -6.64
N ILE A 247 -3.50 1.45 -6.47
CA ILE A 247 -4.10 2.67 -5.91
C ILE A 247 -3.65 3.84 -6.78
N LYS A 248 -4.59 4.59 -7.33
CA LYS A 248 -4.32 5.76 -8.19
C LYS A 248 -5.12 6.96 -7.72
N PHE A 249 -4.49 8.13 -7.83
CA PHE A 249 -5.14 9.42 -7.67
C PHE A 249 -5.08 10.16 -8.99
N GLU A 250 -6.18 10.76 -9.41
CA GLU A 250 -6.29 11.46 -10.69
C GLU A 250 -7.28 12.64 -10.64
N GLU A 251 -7.03 13.65 -11.45
CA GLU A 251 -8.05 14.64 -11.81
C GLU A 251 -8.87 14.04 -12.96
N ARG A 252 -10.21 14.03 -12.86
CA ARG A 252 -11.04 13.75 -14.04
C ARG A 252 -11.36 15.06 -14.78
N PRO A 253 -11.36 15.05 -16.13
CA PRO A 253 -11.87 16.16 -16.92
C PRO A 253 -13.35 16.41 -16.70
#